data_AF-A0A534GEB6-F1
#
_entry.id   AF-A0A534GEB6-F1
#
_cell.length_a   1.000
_cell.length_b   1.000
_cell.length_c   1.000
_cell.angle_alpha   90.00
_cell.angle_beta   90.00
_cell.angle_gamma   90.00
#
_symmetry.space_group_name_H-M   'P 1'
#
loop_
_entity.id
_entity.type
_entity.pdbx_description
1 polymer ?
#
loop_
_entity_poly.entity_id
_entity_poly.type
_entity_poly.pdbx_seq_one_letter_code
_entity_poly.pdbx_strand_id
1 'polypeptide(L)' 'MHLLERQTQLDELARCFQEARKGCGKLLLISAEAGLGKSSLVERFVSEHRRDARTFWGACDGLSTPSPRCTRLPPR' A
#
# COMPACT_ATOMS: atom_id res chain seq x y z
N MET A 1 8.60 -15.72 6.83
CA MET A 1 7.64 -16.62 6.16
C MET A 1 7.52 -16.20 4.71
N HIS A 2 7.80 -17.14 3.80
CA HIS A 2 7.93 -16.91 2.37
C HIS A 2 6.56 -16.97 1.69
N LEU A 3 6.06 -15.83 1.20
CA LEU A 3 4.75 -15.73 0.56
C LEU A 3 4.89 -15.98 -0.94
N LEU A 4 5.00 -17.26 -1.31
CA LEU A 4 5.17 -17.71 -2.71
C LEU A 4 4.04 -17.25 -3.64
N GLU A 5 2.82 -17.07 -3.12
CA GLU A 5 1.65 -16.65 -3.92
C GLU A 5 1.39 -15.14 -3.90
N ARG A 6 2.35 -14.31 -3.44
CA ARG A 6 2.19 -12.85 -3.37
C ARG A 6 2.97 -12.06 -4.42
N GLN A 7 3.78 -12.74 -5.23
CA GLN A 7 4.59 -12.07 -6.26
C GLN A 7 3.71 -11.47 -7.36
N THR A 8 2.63 -12.15 -7.75
CA THR A 8 1.69 -11.67 -8.77
C THR A 8 0.99 -10.39 -8.35
N GLN A 9 0.55 -10.29 -7.09
CA GLN A 9 -0.14 -9.12 -6.56
C GLN A 9 0.82 -7.94 -6.40
N LEU A 10 2.09 -8.20 -6.06
CA LEU A 10 3.13 -7.17 -6.06
C LEU A 10 3.46 -6.70 -7.48
N ASP A 11 3.50 -7.60 -8.46
CA ASP A 11 3.74 -7.27 -9.86
C ASP A 11 2.61 -6.40 -10.44
N GLU A 12 1.35 -6.75 -10.15
CA GLU A 12 0.19 -5.94 -10.53
C GLU A 12 0.21 -4.53 -9.90
N LEU A 13 0.60 -4.43 -8.63
CA LEU A 13 0.80 -3.13 -7.97
C LEU A 13 1.94 -2.34 -8.61
N ALA A 14 3.06 -2.98 -8.91
CA ALA A 14 4.20 -2.35 -9.58
C ALA A 14 3.83 -1.86 -10.97
N ARG A 15 3.09 -2.65 -11.75
CA ARG A 15 2.56 -2.26 -13.06
C ARG A 15 1.66 -1.04 -12.95
N CYS A 16 0.68 -1.07 -12.05
CA CYS A 16 -0.21 0.06 -11.81
C CYS A 16 0.57 1.32 -11.39
N PHE A 17 1.62 1.17 -10.58
CA PHE A 17 2.48 2.27 -10.19
C PHE A 17 3.26 2.86 -11.37
N GLN A 18 3.83 2.04 -12.26
CA GLN A 18 4.50 2.53 -13.46
C GLN A 18 3.54 3.26 -14.39
N GLU A 19 2.30 2.78 -14.53
CA GLU A 19 1.26 3.48 -15.28
C GLU A 19 0.89 4.82 -14.62
N ALA A 20 0.78 4.86 -13.29
CA ALA A 20 0.51 6.09 -12.54
C ALA A 20 1.61 7.14 -12.72
N ARG A 21 2.88 6.71 -12.76
CA ARG A 21 4.03 7.60 -13.02
C ARG A 21 4.01 8.22 -14.42
N LYS A 22 3.35 7.59 -15.39
CA LYS A 22 3.18 8.13 -16.75
C LYS A 22 2.10 9.22 -16.84
N GLY A 23 1.46 9.57 -15.72
CA GLY A 23 0.48 10.67 -15.63
C GLY A 23 -0.97 10.21 -15.43
N CYS A 24 -1.24 8.90 -15.48
CA CYS A 24 -2.59 8.36 -15.31
C CYS A 24 -2.79 7.84 -13.88
N GLY A 25 -3.22 8.70 -12.96
CA GLY A 25 -3.49 8.32 -11.56
C GLY A 25 -4.35 7.05 -11.45
N LYS A 26 -3.99 6.15 -10.52
CA LYS A 26 -4.67 4.87 -10.31
C LYS A 26 -5.19 4.78 -8.87
N LEU A 27 -6.35 4.15 -8.72
CA LEU A 27 -6.92 3.76 -7.42
C LEU A 27 -7.03 2.25 -7.39
N LEU A 28 -6.51 1.63 -6.33
CA LEU A 28 -6.58 0.18 -6.13
C LEU A 28 -7.25 -0.13 -4.80
N LEU A 29 -8.11 -1.16 -4.79
CA LEU A 29 -8.73 -1.71 -3.59
C LEU A 29 -8.13 -3.09 -3.30
N ILE A 30 -7.52 -3.24 -2.14
CA ILE A 30 -6.91 -4.50 -1.70
C ILE A 30 -7.84 -5.19 -0.71
N SER A 31 -8.59 -6.18 -1.20
CA SER A 31 -9.48 -7.00 -0.40
C SER A 31 -8.85 -8.37 -0.13
N ALA A 32 -8.99 -8.86 1.10
CA ALA A 32 -8.56 -10.19 1.52
C ALA A 32 -9.23 -10.52 2.85
N GLU A 33 -9.18 -11.77 3.27
CA GLU A 33 -9.61 -12.16 4.62
C GLU A 33 -8.70 -11.59 5.71
N ALA A 34 -9.23 -11.46 6.92
CA ALA A 34 -8.47 -11.03 8.08
C ALA A 34 -7.28 -11.99 8.31
N GLY A 35 -6.09 -11.45 8.58
CA GLY A 35 -4.88 -12.27 8.78
C GLY A 35 -4.10 -12.62 7.50
N LEU A 36 -4.66 -12.43 6.29
CA LEU A 36 -3.94 -12.67 5.03
C LEU A 36 -2.90 -11.58 4.68
N GLY A 37 -2.46 -10.77 5.65
CA GLY A 37 -1.30 -9.89 5.53
C GLY A 37 -1.38 -8.80 4.46
N LYS A 38 -2.56 -8.21 4.23
CA LYS A 38 -2.76 -7.06 3.33
C LYS A 38 -1.85 -5.89 3.67
N SER A 39 -1.75 -5.56 4.96
CA SER A 39 -0.88 -4.49 5.44
C SER A 39 0.58 -4.78 5.10
N SER A 40 1.06 -6.01 5.32
CA SER A 40 2.43 -6.41 4.98
C SER A 40 2.72 -6.34 3.48
N LEU A 41 1.72 -6.58 2.62
CA LEU A 41 1.87 -6.44 1.17
C LEU A 41 2.02 -4.97 0.77
N VAL A 42 1.18 -4.07 1.33
CA VAL A 42 1.30 -2.62 1.10
C VAL A 42 2.61 -2.08 1.65
N GLU A 43 3.01 -2.49 2.86
CA GLU A 43 4.26 -2.08 3.49
C GLU A 43 5.48 -2.48 2.65
N ARG A 44 5.48 -3.71 2.11
CA ARG A 44 6.55 -4.18 1.22
C ARG A 44 6.60 -3.39 -0.07
N PHE A 45 5.46 -3.20 -0.75
CA PHE A 45 5.38 -2.40 -1.96
C PHE A 45 5.88 -0.97 -1.75
N VAL A 46 5.48 -0.33 -0.64
CA VAL A 46 5.95 1.00 -0.26
C VAL A 46 7.46 0.99 -0.02
N SER A 47 7.98 -0.01 0.70
CA SER A 47 9.41 -0.15 0.98
C SER A 47 10.24 -0.24 -0.31
N GLU A 48 9.76 -0.99 -1.30
CA GLU A 48 10.43 -1.17 -2.60
C GLU A 48 10.47 0.13 -3.42
N HIS A 49 9.48 1.01 -3.27
CA HIS A 49 9.33 2.24 -4.08
C HIS A 49 9.60 3.55 -3.32
N ARG A 50 10.17 3.49 -2.11
CA ARG A 50 10.41 4.70 -1.28
C ARG A 50 11.27 5.77 -1.95
N ARG A 51 12.14 5.38 -2.88
CA ARG A 51 13.00 6.31 -3.62
C ARG A 51 12.29 6.95 -4.81
N ASP A 52 11.23 6.33 -5.31
CA ASP A 52 10.54 6.71 -6.53
C ASP A 52 9.27 7.53 -6.28
N ALA A 53 8.68 7.44 -5.08
CA ALA A 53 7.48 8.18 -4.72
C ALA A 53 7.45 8.58 -3.24
N ARG A 54 6.80 9.71 -2.95
CA ARG A 54 6.43 10.09 -1.59
C ARG A 54 5.20 9.29 -1.17
N THR A 55 5.31 8.57 -0.07
CA THR A 55 4.20 7.78 0.48
C THR A 55 3.50 8.55 1.60
N PHE A 56 2.17 8.58 1.55
CA PHE A 56 1.31 9.02 2.65
C PHE A 56 0.52 7.83 3.15
N TRP A 57 0.40 7.70 4.47
CA TRP A 57 -0.30 6.57 5.10
C TRP A 57 -1.41 7.11 6.00
N GLY A 58 -2.62 6.58 5.79
CA GLY A 58 -3.80 6.90 6.58
C GLY A 58 -4.53 5.62 6.95
N ALA A 59 -5.21 5.65 8.09
CA ALA A 59 -6.16 4.63 8.48
C ALA A 59 -7.58 5.17 8.31
N CYS A 60 -8.50 4.31 7.88
CA CYS A 60 -9.92 4.58 7.93
C CYS A 60 -10.47 3.84 9.14
N ASP A 61 -10.56 4.52 10.27
CA ASP A 61 -11.43 4.13 11.36
C ASP A 61 -12.86 4.54 11.02
N GLY A 62 -13.87 3.77 11.42
CA GLY A 62 -15.30 4.09 11.18
C GLY A 62 -15.79 5.35 11.90
N LEU A 63 -14.86 6.22 12.31
CA LEU A 63 -15.11 7.49 12.96
C LEU A 63 -15.23 8.56 11.88
N SER A 64 -16.34 9.29 11.89
CA SER A 64 -16.57 10.41 10.97
C SER A 64 -15.63 11.59 11.20
N THR A 65 -14.83 11.55 12.27
CA THR A 65 -13.91 12.62 12.67
C THR A 65 -12.48 12.10 12.54
N PRO A 66 -11.61 12.70 11.71
CA PRO A 66 -10.24 12.25 11.55
C PRO A 66 -9.50 12.37 12.90
N SER A 67 -9.05 11.23 13.44
CA SER A 67 -8.29 11.20 14.68
C SER A 67 -6.93 11.89 14.49
N PRO A 68 -6.47 12.75 15.43
CA PRO A 68 -5.23 13.52 15.30
C PRO A 68 -3.97 12.63 15.23
N ARG A 69 -4.08 11.32 15.45
CA ARG A 69 -2.97 10.36 15.40
C ARG A 69 -2.77 9.68 14.04
N CYS A 70 -3.50 10.10 12.99
CA CYS A 70 -3.55 9.39 11.71
C CYS A 70 -2.36 9.65 10.76
N THR A 71 -1.16 9.85 11.29
CA THR A 71 0.09 9.79 10.50
C THR A 71 1.00 8.73 11.09
N ARG A 72 0.75 7.47 10.74
CA ARG A 72 1.75 6.41 10.95
C ARG A 72 2.78 6.54 9.83
N LEU A 73 3.84 7.29 10.08
CA LEU A 73 5.01 7.32 9.19
C LEU A 73 5.60 5.90 9.18
N PRO A 74 5.88 5.29 8.01
CA PRO A 74 6.52 3.97 8.00
C PRO A 74 7.94 4.06 8.62
N PRO A 75 8.46 2.98 9.24
CA PRO A 75 9.76 3.03 9.92
C PRO A 75 10.85 3.42 8.92
N ARG A 76 11.73 4.38 9.30
CA ARG A 76 12.82 4.87 8.44
C ARG A 76 13.64 3.73 7.83
#